data_AF-T0S3B4-F1
#
_entry.id   AF-T0S3B4-F1
#
_cell.length_a   1.000
_cell.length_b   1.000
_cell.length_c   1.000
_cell.angle_alpha   90.00
_cell.angle_beta   90.00
_cell.angle_gamma   90.00
#
_symmetry.space_group_name_H-M   'P 1'
#
loop_
_entity.id
_entity.type
_entity.pdbx_description
1 polymer ?
#
loop_
_entity_poly.entity_id
_entity_poly.type
_entity_poly.pdbx_seq_one_letter_code
_entity_poly.pdbx_strand_id
1 'polypeptide(L)'
;MAFSVVAKRFLNVWNFLVLALGVAVLIVTLYALTCQSDTRAVPSLGYVASAVCAGLLVLLAGLGLYGLRQHRHCVTTGQRNVALGSYVLLGFGAGVVLTLAGIIGLTLNSAIIDARANNFSDVRVAYLEEAMIANLHAYASVTPTGWQEMQNAWFCCGYYNVSTIQVHIGLDDAAHARSLNQVAGIYCGTTNCTAGASPCPQRNQVWCRDVFLQNAATNNVYIGWTSLAAGVAQLFGFVLGVHILLCDVRMLQQRSSRMLAALMKA
;
A
#
# COMPACT_ATOMS: atom_id res chain seq x y z
N MET A 1 -36.46 5.40 11.57
CA MET A 1 -36.60 5.15 10.12
C MET A 1 -35.77 6.11 9.26
N ALA A 2 -35.82 7.43 9.48
CA ALA A 2 -35.06 8.42 8.68
C ALA A 2 -33.54 8.16 8.66
N PHE A 3 -32.91 7.91 9.82
CA PHE A 3 -31.47 7.62 9.91
C PHE A 3 -31.02 6.40 9.10
N SER A 4 -31.83 5.34 9.06
CA SER A 4 -31.53 4.12 8.27
C SER A 4 -31.56 4.39 6.76
N VAL A 5 -32.43 5.28 6.28
CA VAL A 5 -32.50 5.66 4.86
C VAL A 5 -31.27 6.50 4.48
N VAL A 6 -30.89 7.45 5.33
CA VAL A 6 -29.70 8.29 5.12
C VAL A 6 -28.43 7.43 5.13
N ALA A 7 -28.28 6.55 6.12
CA ALA A 7 -27.14 5.63 6.24
C ALA A 7 -27.01 4.74 5.00
N LYS A 8 -28.11 4.17 4.48
CA LYS A 8 -28.09 3.37 3.25
C LYS A 8 -27.66 4.15 2.02
N ARG A 9 -28.18 5.38 1.84
CA ARG A 9 -27.81 6.24 0.71
C ARG A 9 -26.34 6.63 0.77
N PHE A 10 -25.87 7.01 1.96
CA PHE A 10 -24.46 7.32 2.18
C PHE A 10 -23.57 6.10 1.90
N LEU A 11 -23.90 4.93 2.46
CA LEU A 11 -23.12 3.71 2.23
C LEU A 11 -23.10 3.29 0.75
N ASN A 12 -24.18 3.55 0.02
CA ASN A 12 -24.25 3.29 -1.42
C ASN A 12 -23.32 4.20 -2.21
N VAL A 13 -23.33 5.52 -1.92
CA VAL A 13 -22.42 6.49 -2.56
C VAL A 13 -20.97 6.17 -2.19
N TRP A 14 -20.71 5.88 -0.92
CA TRP A 14 -19.37 5.52 -0.43
C TRP A 14 -18.82 4.29 -1.14
N ASN A 15 -19.56 3.18 -1.17
CA ASN A 15 -19.10 1.97 -1.85
C ASN A 15 -18.94 2.19 -3.36
N PHE A 16 -19.74 3.05 -4.00
CA PHE A 16 -19.54 3.40 -5.40
C PHE A 16 -18.22 4.16 -5.62
N LEU A 17 -17.91 5.14 -4.76
CA LEU A 17 -16.64 5.87 -4.83
C LEU A 17 -15.44 4.94 -4.59
N VAL A 18 -15.52 4.07 -3.58
CA VAL A 18 -14.47 3.07 -3.30
C VAL A 18 -14.30 2.11 -4.48
N LEU A 19 -15.38 1.69 -5.13
CA LEU A 19 -15.31 0.86 -6.34
C LEU A 19 -14.57 1.58 -7.47
N ALA A 20 -14.96 2.82 -7.79
CA ALA A 20 -14.34 3.59 -8.85
C ALA A 20 -12.84 3.83 -8.59
N LEU A 21 -12.49 4.21 -7.35
CA LEU A 21 -11.10 4.39 -6.94
C LEU A 21 -10.31 3.08 -6.97
N GLY A 22 -10.88 1.98 -6.45
CA GLY A 22 -10.25 0.67 -6.45
C GLY A 22 -9.95 0.18 -7.87
N VAL A 23 -10.88 0.36 -8.81
CA VAL A 23 -10.66 0.03 -10.23
C VAL A 23 -9.56 0.90 -10.83
N ALA A 24 -9.57 2.22 -10.58
CA ALA A 24 -8.54 3.12 -11.09
C ALA A 24 -7.14 2.73 -10.57
N VAL A 25 -7.00 2.47 -9.27
CA VAL A 25 -5.73 2.03 -8.66
C VAL A 25 -5.29 0.68 -9.22
N LEU A 26 -6.20 -0.26 -9.41
CA LEU A 26 -5.88 -1.57 -9.99
C LEU A 26 -5.34 -1.41 -11.42
N ILE A 27 -5.99 -0.60 -12.25
CA ILE A 27 -5.53 -0.34 -13.63
C ILE A 27 -4.14 0.30 -13.63
N VAL A 28 -3.93 1.34 -12.81
CA VAL A 28 -2.63 2.04 -12.73
C VAL A 28 -1.53 1.11 -12.20
N THR A 29 -1.82 0.31 -11.17
CA THR A 29 -0.83 -0.61 -10.59
C THR A 29 -0.47 -1.73 -11.56
N LEU A 30 -1.46 -2.29 -12.27
CA LEU A 30 -1.21 -3.29 -13.30
C LEU A 30 -0.39 -2.70 -14.45
N TYR A 31 -0.72 -1.49 -14.89
CA TYR A 31 0.07 -0.77 -15.90
C TYR A 31 1.52 -0.58 -15.45
N ALA A 32 1.75 -0.12 -14.23
CA ALA A 32 3.10 0.04 -13.69
C ALA A 32 3.87 -1.29 -13.66
N LEU A 33 3.24 -2.37 -13.17
CA LEU A 33 3.84 -3.70 -13.10
C LEU A 33 4.17 -4.30 -14.47
N THR A 34 3.32 -4.07 -15.47
CA THR A 34 3.50 -4.69 -16.80
C THR A 34 4.33 -3.84 -17.75
N CYS A 35 4.32 -2.51 -17.60
CA CYS A 35 4.83 -1.59 -18.61
C CYS A 35 5.98 -0.70 -18.13
N GLN A 36 6.20 -0.52 -16.82
CA GLN A 36 7.22 0.40 -16.31
C GLN A 36 8.45 -0.34 -15.76
N SER A 37 9.63 -0.03 -16.31
CA SER A 37 10.92 -0.64 -15.94
C SER A 37 11.37 -0.32 -14.51
N ASP A 38 10.97 0.85 -13.98
CA ASP A 38 11.37 1.35 -12.65
C ASP A 38 10.89 0.50 -11.48
N THR A 39 9.84 -0.31 -11.69
CA THR A 39 9.17 -1.11 -10.64
C THR A 39 10.04 -2.22 -10.05
N ARG A 40 11.18 -2.52 -10.66
CA ARG A 40 12.03 -3.65 -10.29
C ARG A 40 13.18 -3.29 -9.36
N ALA A 41 13.53 -2.01 -9.24
CA ALA A 41 14.59 -1.57 -8.32
C ALA A 41 14.10 -1.22 -6.92
N VAL A 42 12.82 -0.88 -6.80
CA VAL A 42 12.12 -0.75 -5.52
C VAL A 42 11.51 -2.13 -5.20
N PRO A 43 11.44 -2.57 -3.93
CA PRO A 43 10.86 -3.87 -3.59
C PRO A 43 9.50 -4.07 -4.25
N SER A 44 9.40 -5.05 -5.16
CA SER A 44 8.19 -5.37 -5.94
C SER A 44 6.98 -5.69 -5.06
N LEU A 45 7.25 -6.04 -3.79
CA LEU A 45 6.26 -6.23 -2.74
C LEU A 45 5.26 -5.08 -2.65
N GLY A 46 5.69 -3.83 -2.83
CA GLY A 46 4.80 -2.66 -2.77
C GLY A 46 3.76 -2.65 -3.88
N TYR A 47 4.17 -2.95 -5.11
CA TYR A 47 3.28 -2.99 -6.27
C TYR A 47 2.35 -4.21 -6.23
N VAL A 48 2.86 -5.38 -5.86
CA VAL A 48 2.06 -6.60 -5.70
C VAL A 48 1.03 -6.41 -4.58
N ALA A 49 1.44 -5.84 -3.44
CA ALA A 49 0.52 -5.51 -2.36
C ALA A 49 -0.55 -4.50 -2.80
N SER A 50 -0.17 -3.46 -3.55
CA SER A 50 -1.12 -2.48 -4.10
C SER A 50 -2.17 -3.14 -5.00
N ALA A 51 -1.75 -4.05 -5.89
CA ALA A 51 -2.66 -4.77 -6.79
C ALA A 51 -3.64 -5.66 -6.02
N VAL A 52 -3.14 -6.42 -5.04
CA VAL A 52 -3.99 -7.26 -4.18
C VAL A 52 -4.97 -6.42 -3.37
N CYS A 53 -4.50 -5.32 -2.75
CA CYS A 53 -5.34 -4.40 -1.99
C CYS A 53 -6.44 -3.76 -2.86
N ALA A 54 -6.10 -3.29 -4.06
CA ALA A 54 -7.07 -2.73 -4.98
C ALA A 54 -8.11 -3.76 -5.42
N GLY A 55 -7.70 -5.01 -5.70
CA GLY A 55 -8.61 -6.12 -5.99
C GLY A 55 -9.58 -6.42 -4.83
N LEU A 56 -9.07 -6.45 -3.59
CA LEU A 56 -9.89 -6.63 -2.39
C LEU A 56 -10.87 -5.48 -2.17
N LEU A 57 -10.45 -4.23 -2.40
CA LEU A 57 -11.34 -3.06 -2.31
C LEU A 57 -12.49 -3.12 -3.31
N VAL A 58 -12.20 -3.51 -4.55
CA VAL A 58 -13.22 -3.72 -5.60
C VAL A 58 -14.21 -4.80 -5.17
N LEU A 59 -13.71 -5.92 -4.65
CA LEU A 59 -14.56 -7.01 -4.17
C LEU A 59 -15.44 -6.58 -2.99
N LEU A 60 -14.86 -5.89 -2.00
CA LEU A 60 -15.59 -5.35 -0.83
C LEU A 60 -16.68 -4.36 -1.27
N ALA A 61 -16.33 -3.41 -2.12
CA ALA A 61 -17.28 -2.42 -2.63
C ALA A 61 -18.41 -3.07 -3.43
N GLY A 62 -18.08 -4.09 -4.25
CA GLY A 62 -19.06 -4.91 -4.96
C GLY A 62 -20.03 -5.62 -4.02
N LEU A 63 -19.52 -6.28 -2.97
CA LEU A 63 -20.34 -6.93 -1.94
C LEU A 63 -21.23 -5.93 -1.20
N GLY A 64 -20.71 -4.75 -0.85
CA GLY A 64 -21.47 -3.68 -0.21
C GLY A 64 -22.62 -3.18 -1.08
N LEU A 65 -22.36 -2.86 -2.35
CA LEU A 65 -23.38 -2.41 -3.29
C LEU A 65 -24.44 -3.48 -3.56
N TYR A 66 -24.00 -4.73 -3.77
CA TYR A 66 -24.90 -5.86 -4.01
C TYR A 66 -25.78 -6.13 -2.79
N GLY A 67 -25.19 -6.18 -1.59
CA GLY A 67 -25.91 -6.37 -0.34
C GLY A 67 -26.94 -5.26 -0.07
N LEU A 68 -26.61 -4.00 -0.38
CA LEU A 68 -27.55 -2.88 -0.25
C LEU A 68 -28.72 -2.98 -1.26
N ARG A 69 -28.47 -3.41 -2.50
CA ARG A 69 -29.53 -3.60 -3.51
C ARG A 69 -30.48 -4.73 -3.14
N GLN A 70 -29.94 -5.86 -2.68
CA GLN A 70 -30.75 -7.03 -2.35
C GLN A 70 -31.44 -6.93 -0.99
N HIS A 71 -31.11 -5.91 -0.21
CA HIS A 71 -31.68 -5.66 1.11
C HIS A 71 -33.22 -5.71 1.14
N ARG A 72 -33.91 -5.06 0.20
CA ARG A 72 -35.40 -5.08 0.19
C ARG A 72 -35.91 -6.50 -0.07
N HIS A 73 -35.28 -7.21 -0.99
CA HIS A 73 -35.66 -8.57 -1.35
C HIS A 73 -35.48 -9.55 -0.18
N CYS A 74 -34.30 -9.55 0.47
CA CYS A 74 -34.01 -10.40 1.62
C CYS A 74 -35.00 -10.18 2.79
N VAL A 75 -35.32 -8.92 3.10
CA VAL A 75 -36.31 -8.60 4.15
C VAL A 75 -37.72 -9.07 3.73
N THR A 76 -38.08 -8.95 2.45
CA THR A 76 -39.38 -9.42 1.93
C THR A 76 -39.51 -10.94 1.86
N THR A 77 -38.43 -11.68 1.65
CA THR A 77 -38.44 -13.15 1.58
C THR A 77 -38.08 -13.82 2.91
N GLY A 78 -37.71 -13.05 3.94
CA GLY A 78 -37.33 -13.59 5.24
C GLY A 78 -35.92 -14.18 5.28
N GLN A 79 -35.10 -13.93 4.26
CA GLN A 79 -33.75 -14.50 4.12
C GLN A 79 -32.67 -13.56 4.70
N ARG A 80 -31.54 -14.13 5.09
CA ARG A 80 -30.39 -13.38 5.62
C ARG A 80 -29.60 -12.73 4.49
N ASN A 81 -29.17 -11.48 4.69
CA ASN A 81 -28.35 -10.75 3.72
C ASN A 81 -26.86 -11.13 3.88
N VAL A 82 -26.46 -12.26 3.30
CA VAL A 82 -25.10 -12.80 3.42
C VAL A 82 -24.05 -11.86 2.81
N ALA A 83 -24.37 -11.19 1.69
CA ALA A 83 -23.45 -10.25 1.05
C ALA A 83 -23.11 -9.04 1.94
N LEU A 84 -24.11 -8.45 2.59
CA LEU A 84 -23.89 -7.36 3.54
C LEU A 84 -23.14 -7.85 4.80
N GLY A 85 -23.41 -9.08 5.25
CA GLY A 85 -22.66 -9.72 6.33
C GLY A 85 -21.17 -9.91 6.01
N SER A 86 -20.86 -10.42 4.81
CA SER A 86 -19.48 -10.59 4.35
C SER A 86 -18.77 -9.25 4.17
N TYR A 87 -19.46 -8.22 3.63
CA TYR A 87 -18.93 -6.86 3.56
C TYR A 87 -18.51 -6.33 4.94
N VAL A 88 -19.33 -6.55 5.97
CA VAL A 88 -19.05 -6.10 7.33
C VAL A 88 -17.84 -6.83 7.92
N LEU A 89 -17.79 -8.17 7.83
CA LEU A 89 -16.67 -8.95 8.39
C LEU A 89 -15.34 -8.64 7.71
N LEU A 90 -15.32 -8.72 6.37
CA LEU A 90 -14.11 -8.47 5.60
C LEU A 90 -13.72 -6.98 5.64
N GLY A 91 -14.71 -6.09 5.68
CA GLY A 91 -14.49 -4.64 5.79
C GLY A 91 -13.86 -4.23 7.11
N PHE A 92 -14.21 -4.88 8.23
CA PHE A 92 -13.55 -4.66 9.51
C PHE A 92 -12.07 -5.08 9.45
N GLY A 93 -11.79 -6.30 8.97
CA GLY A 93 -10.42 -6.79 8.83
C GLY A 93 -9.57 -5.88 7.95
N ALA A 94 -10.10 -5.48 6.79
CA ALA A 94 -9.42 -4.54 5.89
C ALA A 94 -9.17 -3.19 6.56
N GLY A 95 -10.16 -2.64 7.29
CA GLY A 95 -9.99 -1.37 8.01
C GLY A 95 -8.89 -1.42 9.07
N VAL A 96 -8.81 -2.50 9.85
CA VAL A 96 -7.75 -2.68 10.86
C VAL A 96 -6.38 -2.79 10.19
N VAL A 97 -6.24 -3.61 9.14
CA VAL A 97 -4.97 -3.76 8.44
C VAL A 97 -4.50 -2.43 7.82
N LEU A 98 -5.40 -1.67 7.19
CA LEU A 98 -5.06 -0.38 6.57
C LEU A 98 -4.67 0.69 7.60
N THR A 99 -5.34 0.73 8.75
CA THR A 99 -4.97 1.67 9.82
C THR A 99 -3.61 1.35 10.40
N LEU A 100 -3.32 0.06 10.69
CA LEU A 100 -2.01 -0.38 11.15
C LEU A 100 -0.91 -0.12 10.11
N ALA A 101 -1.17 -0.41 8.83
CA ALA A 101 -0.23 -0.12 7.74
C ALA A 101 0.06 1.39 7.63
N GLY A 102 -0.96 2.24 7.79
CA GLY A 102 -0.80 3.69 7.81
C GLY A 102 0.08 4.18 8.97
N ILE A 103 -0.16 3.68 10.18
CA ILE A 103 0.68 3.98 11.36
C ILE A 103 2.12 3.55 11.11
N ILE A 104 2.32 2.31 10.63
CA ILE A 104 3.64 1.76 10.33
C ILE A 104 4.35 2.64 9.28
N GLY A 105 3.68 3.01 8.19
CA GLY A 105 4.23 3.90 7.16
C GLY A 105 4.68 5.26 7.69
N LEU A 106 3.88 5.87 8.58
CA LEU A 106 4.24 7.12 9.24
C LEU A 106 5.43 6.96 10.21
N THR A 107 5.53 5.84 10.93
CA THR A 107 6.69 5.54 11.80
C THR A 107 7.96 5.17 11.02
N LEU A 108 7.82 4.55 9.84
CA LEU A 108 8.95 4.33 8.92
C LEU A 108 9.47 5.65 8.38
N ASN A 109 8.59 6.62 8.15
CA ASN A 109 9.01 7.94 7.71
C ASN A 109 9.87 8.66 8.77
N SER A 110 9.56 8.54 10.07
CA SER A 110 10.45 9.09 11.10
C SER A 110 11.82 8.43 11.09
N ALA A 111 11.89 7.11 10.90
CA ALA A 111 13.16 6.40 10.77
C ALA A 111 13.96 6.81 9.51
N ILE A 112 13.29 7.15 8.40
CA ILE A 112 13.95 7.66 7.18
C ILE A 112 14.44 9.10 7.37
N ILE A 113 13.68 9.94 8.08
CA ILE A 113 14.12 11.30 8.43
C ILE A 113 15.40 11.21 9.29
N ASP A 114 15.42 10.31 10.28
CA ASP A 114 16.59 10.05 11.12
C ASP A 114 17.76 9.47 10.32
N ALA A 115 17.50 8.56 9.36
CA ALA A 115 18.50 8.06 8.42
C ALA A 115 19.17 9.15 7.58
N ARG A 116 18.42 10.21 7.26
CA ARG A 116 18.88 11.33 6.44
C ARG A 116 19.64 12.38 7.28
N ALA A 117 19.24 12.58 8.53
CA ALA A 117 19.85 13.56 9.44
C ALA A 117 21.10 13.01 10.14
N ASN A 118 21.05 11.76 10.59
CA ASN A 118 22.05 11.15 11.45
C ASN A 118 22.43 9.76 10.91
N ASN A 119 23.01 9.72 9.69
CA ASN A 119 23.44 8.51 8.97
C ASN A 119 23.82 7.35 9.92
N PHE A 120 23.09 6.22 9.83
CA PHE A 120 23.33 4.97 10.58
C PHE A 120 23.34 5.09 12.12
N SER A 121 22.75 6.12 12.70
CA SER A 121 22.61 6.26 14.18
C SER A 121 21.61 5.30 14.82
N ASP A 122 20.70 4.72 14.03
CA ASP A 122 19.71 3.73 14.46
C ASP A 122 19.86 2.44 13.64
N VAL A 123 19.87 1.29 14.32
CA VAL A 123 19.96 -0.06 13.72
C VAL A 123 18.85 -0.29 12.69
N ARG A 124 17.69 0.35 12.86
CA ARG A 124 16.58 0.29 11.89
C ARG A 124 16.96 0.83 10.51
N VAL A 125 17.86 1.82 10.47
CA VAL A 125 18.36 2.39 9.22
C VAL A 125 19.26 1.39 8.49
N ALA A 126 20.10 0.65 9.22
CA ALA A 126 20.96 -0.38 8.64
C ALA A 126 20.14 -1.48 7.95
N TYR A 127 19.10 -2.01 8.62
CA TYR A 127 18.23 -3.04 8.02
C TYR A 127 17.49 -2.56 6.78
N LEU A 128 17.04 -1.29 6.76
CA LEU A 128 16.40 -0.71 5.58
C LEU A 128 17.38 -0.64 4.41
N GLU A 129 18.61 -0.21 4.66
CA GLU A 129 19.66 -0.08 3.65
C GLU A 129 20.09 -1.45 3.10
N GLU A 130 20.26 -2.46 3.96
CA GLU A 130 20.54 -3.85 3.56
C GLU A 130 19.45 -4.38 2.62
N ALA A 131 18.19 -4.21 2.99
CA ALA A 131 17.06 -4.64 2.17
C ALA A 131 17.00 -3.90 0.81
N MET A 132 17.33 -2.61 0.78
CA MET A 132 17.38 -1.84 -0.46
C MET A 132 18.52 -2.31 -1.37
N ILE A 133 19.73 -2.48 -0.83
CA ILE A 133 20.90 -2.93 -1.59
C ILE A 133 20.66 -4.34 -2.15
N ALA A 134 20.18 -5.27 -1.34
CA ALA A 134 19.95 -6.65 -1.75
C ALA A 134 18.92 -6.74 -2.89
N ASN A 135 17.79 -6.02 -2.78
CA ASN A 135 16.78 -6.00 -3.84
C ASN A 135 17.31 -5.35 -5.12
N LEU A 136 18.02 -4.22 -4.99
CA LEU A 136 18.57 -3.51 -6.14
C LEU A 136 19.64 -4.35 -6.85
N HIS A 137 20.47 -5.07 -6.10
CA HIS A 137 21.48 -5.98 -6.65
C HIS A 137 20.84 -7.18 -7.35
N ALA A 138 19.83 -7.80 -6.74
CA ALA A 138 19.07 -8.88 -7.37
C ALA A 138 18.45 -8.44 -8.71
N TYR A 139 17.96 -7.19 -8.79
CA TYR A 139 17.48 -6.63 -10.05
C TYR A 139 18.60 -6.34 -11.06
N ALA A 140 19.63 -5.62 -10.64
CA ALA A 140 20.73 -5.21 -11.50
C ALA A 140 21.54 -6.39 -12.06
N SER A 141 21.63 -7.50 -11.31
CA SER A 141 22.28 -8.72 -11.76
C SER A 141 21.54 -9.42 -12.90
N VAL A 142 20.20 -9.30 -12.96
CA VAL A 142 19.37 -9.87 -14.03
C VAL A 142 19.28 -8.91 -15.22
N THR A 143 19.20 -7.60 -14.99
CA THR A 143 19.12 -6.58 -16.04
C THR A 143 20.05 -5.39 -15.73
N PRO A 144 21.34 -5.49 -16.10
CA PRO A 144 22.33 -4.44 -15.80
C PRO A 144 22.02 -3.10 -16.46
N THR A 145 21.46 -3.13 -17.68
CA THR A 145 21.02 -1.93 -18.41
C THR A 145 19.88 -1.20 -17.69
N GLY A 146 19.01 -1.93 -16.98
CA GLY A 146 17.91 -1.35 -16.22
C GLY A 146 18.40 -0.50 -15.04
N TRP A 147 19.48 -0.92 -14.36
CA TRP A 147 20.10 -0.09 -13.32
C TRP A 147 20.74 1.18 -13.91
N GLN A 148 21.35 1.08 -15.10
CA GLN A 148 21.92 2.25 -15.78
C GLN A 148 20.83 3.25 -16.23
N GLU A 149 19.73 2.76 -16.78
CA GLU A 149 18.57 3.58 -17.17
C GLU A 149 17.97 4.30 -15.96
N MET A 150 17.86 3.61 -14.83
CA MET A 150 17.36 4.19 -13.59
C MET A 150 18.24 5.31 -13.04
N GLN A 151 19.56 5.10 -13.02
CA GLN A 151 20.52 6.14 -12.67
C GLN A 151 20.33 7.40 -13.54
N ASN A 152 20.09 7.19 -14.84
CA ASN A 152 19.86 8.29 -15.78
C ASN A 152 18.51 8.99 -15.55
N ALA A 153 17.45 8.22 -15.32
CA ALA A 153 16.11 8.76 -15.07
C ALA A 153 16.03 9.59 -13.77
N TRP A 154 16.85 9.24 -12.78
CA TRP A 154 16.87 9.89 -11.48
C TRP A 154 18.03 10.87 -11.28
N PHE A 155 18.78 11.16 -12.34
CA PHE A 155 19.87 12.14 -12.30
C PHE A 155 20.88 11.85 -11.18
N CYS A 156 21.24 10.58 -11.01
CA CYS A 156 22.09 10.11 -9.92
C CYS A 156 23.17 9.15 -10.43
N CYS A 157 24.15 8.84 -9.58
CA CYS A 157 25.20 7.91 -9.92
C CYS A 157 25.58 7.01 -8.74
N GLY A 158 25.67 5.71 -9.01
CA GLY A 158 26.04 4.70 -8.02
C GLY A 158 25.05 4.62 -6.85
N TYR A 159 25.16 3.57 -6.06
CA TYR A 159 24.32 3.44 -4.87
C TYR A 159 24.73 4.45 -3.80
N TYR A 160 25.90 4.27 -3.19
CA TYR A 160 26.49 5.16 -2.19
C TYR A 160 27.97 4.84 -1.96
N ASN A 161 28.68 5.63 -1.14
CA ASN A 161 30.07 5.35 -0.81
C ASN A 161 30.22 4.07 0.03
N VAL A 162 30.82 3.04 -0.57
CA VAL A 162 31.00 1.71 0.03
C VAL A 162 31.81 1.77 1.33
N SER A 163 32.84 2.63 1.41
CA SER A 163 33.68 2.69 2.61
C SER A 163 32.92 3.20 3.83
N THR A 164 31.89 4.02 3.61
CA THR A 164 31.01 4.53 4.66
C THR A 164 29.99 3.49 5.12
N ILE A 165 29.36 2.76 4.19
CA ILE A 165 28.29 1.81 4.56
C ILE A 165 28.84 0.52 5.14
N GLN A 166 30.00 0.04 4.68
CA GLN A 166 30.54 -1.27 5.09
C GLN A 166 30.83 -1.39 6.59
N VAL A 167 30.89 -0.26 7.30
CA VAL A 167 31.07 -0.20 8.76
C VAL A 167 29.76 -0.47 9.50
N HIS A 168 28.62 -0.35 8.82
CA HIS A 168 27.28 -0.33 9.41
C HIS A 168 26.35 -1.45 8.89
N ILE A 169 26.70 -2.11 7.78
CA ILE A 169 25.91 -3.18 7.16
C ILE A 169 26.73 -4.47 7.03
N GLY A 170 26.05 -5.60 6.77
CA GLY A 170 26.68 -6.88 6.50
C GLY A 170 27.71 -6.86 5.36
N LEU A 171 28.73 -7.72 5.45
CA LEU A 171 29.82 -7.82 4.46
C LEU A 171 29.31 -8.18 3.05
N ASP A 172 28.27 -9.01 2.97
CA ASP A 172 27.66 -9.43 1.71
C ASP A 172 26.94 -8.26 1.04
N ASP A 173 26.17 -7.47 1.80
CA ASP A 173 25.49 -6.27 1.29
C ASP A 173 26.47 -5.18 0.90
N ALA A 174 27.58 -5.03 1.63
CA ALA A 174 28.67 -4.16 1.21
C ALA A 174 29.30 -4.60 -0.13
N ALA A 175 29.38 -5.92 -0.39
CA ALA A 175 29.83 -6.45 -1.67
C ALA A 175 28.81 -6.21 -2.80
N HIS A 176 27.51 -6.38 -2.52
CA HIS A 176 26.43 -6.05 -3.44
C HIS A 176 26.47 -4.57 -3.84
N ALA A 177 26.66 -3.66 -2.88
CA ALA A 177 26.81 -2.23 -3.14
C ALA A 177 28.05 -1.91 -3.98
N ARG A 178 29.19 -2.59 -3.77
CA ARG A 178 30.36 -2.46 -4.67
C ARG A 178 30.03 -2.84 -6.10
N SER A 179 29.34 -3.96 -6.29
CA SER A 179 28.92 -4.42 -7.62
C SER A 179 28.00 -3.41 -8.30
N LEU A 180 27.04 -2.84 -7.57
CA LEU A 180 26.15 -1.79 -8.09
C LEU A 180 26.90 -0.53 -8.53
N ASN A 181 27.97 -0.16 -7.80
CA ASN A 181 28.81 1.00 -8.13
C ASN A 181 29.76 0.78 -9.33
N GLN A 182 29.88 -0.45 -9.84
CA GLN A 182 30.65 -0.74 -11.06
C GLN A 182 29.84 -0.47 -12.34
N VAL A 183 28.54 -0.24 -12.22
CA VAL A 183 27.66 0.11 -13.34
C VAL A 183 27.50 1.62 -13.40
N ALA A 184 28.08 2.25 -14.42
CA ALA A 184 28.08 3.70 -14.55
C ALA A 184 26.95 4.24 -15.42
N GLY A 185 26.14 5.14 -14.85
CA GLY A 185 25.21 6.01 -15.57
C GLY A 185 25.92 7.23 -16.19
N ILE A 186 25.17 8.05 -16.95
CA ILE A 186 25.69 9.25 -17.62
C ILE A 186 26.13 10.36 -16.65
N TYR A 187 25.60 10.32 -15.43
CA TYR A 187 25.93 11.27 -14.34
C TYR A 187 27.10 10.80 -13.46
N CYS A 188 27.72 9.66 -13.80
CA CYS A 188 28.93 9.20 -13.15
C CYS A 188 30.17 9.90 -13.69
N GLY A 189 31.08 10.28 -12.79
CA GLY A 189 32.35 10.91 -13.17
C GLY A 189 33.34 9.91 -13.76
N THR A 190 33.12 8.62 -13.50
CA THR A 190 33.94 7.50 -13.95
C THR A 190 33.06 6.28 -14.22
N THR A 191 33.66 5.22 -14.77
CA THR A 191 33.01 3.93 -14.93
C THR A 191 32.92 3.11 -13.64
N ASN A 192 33.56 3.54 -12.55
CA ASN A 192 33.63 2.79 -11.31
C ASN A 192 33.61 3.73 -10.09
N CYS A 193 32.53 3.66 -9.32
CA CYS A 193 32.29 4.53 -8.16
C CYS A 193 32.61 3.84 -6.83
N THR A 194 33.61 2.98 -6.82
CA THR A 194 34.14 2.34 -5.61
C THR A 194 35.21 3.20 -4.93
N ALA A 195 35.50 2.89 -3.66
CA ALA A 195 36.48 3.63 -2.88
C ALA A 195 37.85 3.68 -3.58
N GLY A 196 38.42 4.88 -3.73
CA GLY A 196 39.72 5.11 -4.38
C GLY A 196 39.67 5.55 -5.85
N ALA A 197 38.48 5.63 -6.47
CA ALA A 197 38.31 6.21 -7.81
C ALA A 197 38.15 7.75 -7.81
N SER A 198 38.42 8.40 -8.94
CA SER A 198 38.12 9.83 -9.19
C SER A 198 36.63 10.16 -8.93
N PRO A 199 36.27 11.41 -8.60
CA PRO A 199 35.06 11.69 -7.83
C PRO A 199 33.80 11.19 -8.55
N CYS A 200 33.18 10.18 -7.96
CA CYS A 200 31.78 9.86 -8.17
C CYS A 200 30.97 10.40 -6.99
N PRO A 201 29.75 10.91 -7.22
CA PRO A 201 29.14 11.33 -8.48
C PRO A 201 29.87 12.53 -9.16
N GLN A 202 29.50 12.88 -10.40
CA GLN A 202 30.01 14.11 -11.07
C GLN A 202 29.76 15.35 -10.19
N ARG A 203 30.53 16.42 -10.41
CA ARG A 203 30.34 17.69 -9.69
C ARG A 203 28.89 18.17 -9.86
N ASN A 204 28.22 18.49 -8.75
CA ASN A 204 26.80 18.88 -8.65
C ASN A 204 25.78 17.75 -8.87
N GLN A 205 26.22 16.49 -8.91
CA GLN A 205 25.33 15.33 -8.93
C GLN A 205 25.29 14.64 -7.57
N VAL A 206 24.26 13.83 -7.34
CA VAL A 206 24.00 13.15 -6.07
C VAL A 206 24.10 11.63 -6.19
N TRP A 207 24.33 10.97 -5.07
CA TRP A 207 24.26 9.51 -4.98
C TRP A 207 22.81 9.06 -5.13
N CYS A 208 22.59 7.89 -5.76
CA CYS A 208 21.21 7.40 -5.93
C CYS A 208 20.55 7.10 -4.59
N ARG A 209 21.30 6.72 -3.55
CA ARG A 209 20.80 6.58 -2.18
C ARG A 209 20.03 7.82 -1.70
N ASP A 210 20.58 9.02 -1.93
CA ASP A 210 19.96 10.25 -1.43
C ASP A 210 18.63 10.53 -2.13
N VAL A 211 18.55 10.24 -3.43
CA VAL A 211 17.33 10.34 -4.23
C VAL A 211 16.30 9.30 -3.77
N PHE A 212 16.73 8.05 -3.56
CA PHE A 212 15.87 6.99 -3.02
C PHE A 212 15.28 7.37 -1.67
N LEU A 213 16.10 7.80 -0.71
CA LEU A 213 15.64 8.18 0.62
C LEU A 213 14.73 9.40 0.60
N GLN A 214 15.02 10.39 -0.25
CA GLN A 214 14.15 11.55 -0.43
C GLN A 214 12.79 11.16 -1.01
N ASN A 215 12.77 10.30 -2.04
CA ASN A 215 11.55 9.80 -2.63
C ASN A 215 10.77 8.94 -1.63
N ALA A 216 11.45 8.08 -0.87
CA ALA A 216 10.83 7.24 0.16
C ALA A 216 10.23 8.08 1.29
N ALA A 217 10.92 9.10 1.79
CA ALA A 217 10.40 10.00 2.82
C ALA A 217 9.12 10.71 2.34
N THR A 218 9.17 11.26 1.14
CA THR A 218 8.04 11.99 0.55
C THR A 218 6.85 11.04 0.37
N ASN A 219 7.08 9.88 -0.26
CA ASN A 219 6.03 8.91 -0.57
C ASN A 219 5.45 8.23 0.67
N ASN A 220 6.27 7.92 1.69
CA ASN A 220 5.80 7.24 2.90
C ASN A 220 4.85 8.11 3.73
N VAL A 221 5.02 9.43 3.74
CA VAL A 221 4.04 10.35 4.36
C VAL A 221 2.69 10.27 3.64
N TYR A 222 2.70 10.35 2.31
CA TYR A 222 1.48 10.26 1.52
C TYR A 222 0.80 8.90 1.67
N ILE A 223 1.57 7.81 1.57
CA ILE A 223 1.06 6.43 1.75
C ILE A 223 0.52 6.24 3.17
N GLY A 224 1.25 6.73 4.18
CA GLY A 224 0.87 6.63 5.58
C GLY A 224 -0.46 7.30 5.87
N TRP A 225 -0.62 8.58 5.48
CA TRP A 225 -1.86 9.32 5.68
C TRP A 225 -3.03 8.78 4.87
N THR A 226 -2.80 8.42 3.60
CA THR A 226 -3.87 7.88 2.74
C THR A 226 -4.36 6.52 3.25
N SER A 227 -3.45 5.63 3.67
CA SER A 227 -3.80 4.34 4.26
C SER A 227 -4.55 4.51 5.58
N LEU A 228 -4.12 5.43 6.44
CA LEU A 228 -4.79 5.72 7.70
C LEU A 228 -6.21 6.27 7.48
N ALA A 229 -6.35 7.28 6.61
CA ALA A 229 -7.64 7.88 6.30
C ALA A 229 -8.60 6.87 5.66
N ALA A 230 -8.12 6.05 4.72
CA ALA A 230 -8.90 4.98 4.11
C ALA A 230 -9.33 3.92 5.13
N GLY A 231 -8.42 3.50 6.02
CA GLY A 231 -8.73 2.54 7.08
C GLY A 231 -9.79 3.06 8.05
N VAL A 232 -9.68 4.31 8.50
CA VAL A 232 -10.68 4.95 9.38
C VAL A 232 -12.03 5.08 8.68
N ALA A 233 -12.04 5.48 7.41
CA ALA A 233 -13.28 5.60 6.65
C ALA A 233 -13.94 4.23 6.41
N GLN A 234 -13.15 3.17 6.20
CA GLN A 234 -13.66 1.81 6.09
C GLN A 234 -14.24 1.30 7.41
N LEU A 235 -13.61 1.61 8.55
CA LEU A 235 -14.15 1.30 9.88
C LEU A 235 -15.46 2.05 10.15
N PHE A 236 -15.58 3.30 9.68
CA PHE A 236 -16.84 4.04 9.74
C PHE A 236 -17.93 3.37 8.87
N GLY A 237 -17.59 2.96 7.65
CA GLY A 237 -18.47 2.17 6.78
C GLY A 237 -18.91 0.84 7.42
N PHE A 238 -18.01 0.17 8.13
CA PHE A 238 -18.32 -1.02 8.93
C PHE A 238 -19.38 -0.72 10.00
N VAL A 239 -19.22 0.34 10.81
CA VAL A 239 -20.20 0.72 11.85
C VAL A 239 -21.59 0.94 11.25
N LEU A 240 -21.66 1.64 10.11
CA LEU A 240 -22.92 1.86 9.39
C LEU A 240 -23.51 0.54 8.84
N GLY A 241 -22.67 -0.35 8.31
CA GLY A 241 -23.07 -1.67 7.85
C GLY A 241 -23.65 -2.55 8.96
N VAL A 242 -22.99 -2.59 10.12
CA VAL A 242 -23.48 -3.27 11.33
C VAL A 242 -24.83 -2.70 11.76
N HIS A 243 -24.96 -1.36 11.78
CA HIS A 243 -26.22 -0.71 12.15
C HIS A 243 -27.38 -1.13 11.23
N ILE A 244 -27.13 -1.21 9.92
CA ILE A 244 -28.12 -1.67 8.93
C ILE A 244 -28.47 -3.15 9.16
N LEU A 245 -27.48 -4.03 9.36
CA LEU A 245 -27.70 -5.45 9.65
C LEU A 245 -28.52 -5.68 10.93
N LEU A 246 -28.22 -4.94 12.01
CA LEU A 246 -28.98 -5.04 13.27
C LEU A 246 -30.43 -4.60 13.10
N CYS A 247 -30.69 -3.58 12.28
CA CYS A 247 -32.06 -3.18 11.95
C CYS A 247 -32.80 -4.28 11.17
N ASP A 248 -32.11 -5.00 10.27
CA ASP A 248 -32.68 -6.11 9.51
C ASP A 248 -33.04 -7.30 10.38
N VAL A 249 -32.16 -7.71 11.29
CA VAL A 249 -32.45 -8.82 12.22
C VAL A 249 -33.71 -8.52 13.05
N ARG A 250 -33.85 -7.28 13.53
CA ARG A 250 -35.05 -6.86 14.29
C ARG A 250 -36.33 -6.91 13.44
N MET A 251 -36.28 -6.48 12.19
CA MET A 251 -37.45 -6.54 11.29
C MET A 251 -37.84 -7.98 10.94
N LEU A 252 -36.87 -8.86 10.71
CA LEU A 252 -37.12 -10.29 10.46
C LEU A 252 -37.77 -10.97 11.66
N GLN A 253 -37.29 -10.70 12.88
CA GLN A 253 -37.84 -11.25 14.11
C GLN A 253 -39.26 -10.74 14.40
N GLN A 254 -39.55 -9.46 14.15
CA GLN A 254 -40.91 -8.94 14.26
C GLN A 254 -41.87 -9.61 13.28
N ARG A 255 -41.42 -9.89 12.06
CA ARG A 255 -42.26 -10.52 11.04
C ARG A 255 -42.51 -12.00 11.31
N SER A 256 -41.50 -12.75 11.75
CA SER A 256 -41.70 -14.15 12.16
C SER A 256 -42.67 -14.23 13.34
N SER A 257 -42.52 -13.35 14.33
CA SER A 257 -43.42 -13.26 15.49
C SER A 257 -44.86 -12.95 15.08
N ARG A 258 -45.07 -12.03 14.12
CA ARG A 258 -46.40 -11.71 13.58
C ARG A 258 -47.03 -12.86 12.80
N MET A 259 -46.26 -13.58 11.99
CA MET A 259 -46.78 -14.77 11.28
C MET A 259 -47.13 -15.89 12.24
N LEU A 260 -46.31 -16.14 13.26
CA LEU A 260 -46.59 -17.13 14.30
C LEU A 260 -47.87 -16.78 15.07
N ALA A 261 -48.05 -15.51 15.44
CA ALA A 261 -49.25 -15.03 16.12
C ALA A 261 -50.52 -15.07 15.25
N ALA A 262 -50.37 -14.92 13.92
CA ALA A 262 -51.48 -15.08 12.98
C ALA A 262 -51.88 -16.55 12.82
N LEU A 263 -50.89 -17.45 12.76
CA LEU A 263 -51.13 -18.90 12.71
C LEU A 263 -51.78 -19.46 13.97
N MET A 264 -51.45 -18.94 15.16
CA MET A 264 -52.10 -19.36 16.41
C MET A 264 -53.53 -18.82 16.58
N LYS A 265 -53.96 -17.85 15.76
CA LYS A 265 -55.31 -17.28 15.78
C LYS A 265 -56.24 -17.89 14.73
N ALA A 266 -55.71 -18.68 13.80
CA ALA A 266 -56.46 -19.43 12.79
C ALA A 266 -56.76 -20.84 13.32
#